data_AF-A0A7U4E7F7-F1
#
_entry.id   AF-A0A7U4E7F7-F1
#
_cell.length_a   1.000
_cell.length_b   1.000
_cell.length_c   1.000
_cell.angle_alpha   90.00
_cell.angle_beta   90.00
_cell.angle_gamma   90.00
#
_symmetry.space_group_name_H-M   'P 1'
#
loop_
_entity.id
_entity.type
_entity.pdbx_description
1 polymer ?
#
loop_
_entity_poly.entity_id
_entity_poly.type
_entity_poly.pdbx_seq_one_letter_code
_entity_poly.pdbx_strand_id
1 'polypeptide(L)'
;MKLTLRFALMVMLLAVGSAYSQKVYKRWELGGGVGWSGYLGDLNKSDFFSQEPKLSGGLLGRYHISRNWALRGALTFGTLSGNDANFDDRKVRGFKTKSSLTDVSAIVEYDFLGKNRFQYDSTAFQVRFKRRFSPYLFTGAGVGFTNPRPDFTGTASTPANFRQGAIADQAADYSKSNFVIPFGVGVRYDLNENWVLGAEAGFRLAFSDYLDGISQGANPNRDDRYKLSTLSITYRFDKKDKDRDGIPDEKDACPNEPGSVRMNGCPDKDHDGVADKDDDCPDVAGSVSMKGCPDADGDGIRDQDDACPTEAGVASLQGCPDRDKDGIADKDDVCPDAAGLANLKGCPDKDKDGIADEDDACPDAAGLVLLGGCPDTDADGIADKDDECPGLAGKTELKGCPDGDNDGISDKDDACPTVAGITQFNGCPDTDGDGVEDSKDRCPEVAGKPEFEGCVNAKALQVVLKAAEKRARLEAELAAKQKAFIDPAKLVVDFKVESIVFATNSSVIQDQYKSILDGLVDVLVKNPTYKLRLSGHADSRGSQAYNEKLSEARANACLEYLLQKGVNVSRIVVQGLGESIPAGDNKNEAGRKLNRRVEVEAFRQ
;
A
#
# COMPACT_ATOMS: atom_id res chain seq x y z
N MET A 1 53.19 62.68 31.59
CA MET A 1 51.98 62.26 30.83
C MET A 1 51.96 60.72 30.78
N LYS A 2 51.60 60.01 31.85
CA LYS A 2 50.23 59.55 32.20
C LYS A 2 49.37 59.03 31.03
N LEU A 3 50.00 58.37 30.05
CA LEU A 3 49.30 57.70 28.95
C LEU A 3 49.95 56.34 28.63
N THR A 4 50.23 55.49 29.63
CA THR A 4 51.19 54.39 29.40
C THR A 4 50.92 53.05 30.08
N LEU A 5 49.72 52.78 30.59
CA LEU A 5 49.43 51.39 31.03
C LEU A 5 47.99 50.96 30.81
N ARG A 6 47.02 51.86 31.01
CA ARG A 6 45.60 51.55 30.79
C ARG A 6 45.24 51.35 29.32
N PHE A 7 45.89 52.04 28.39
CA PHE A 7 45.63 51.89 26.95
C PHE A 7 46.25 50.60 26.37
N ALA A 8 47.44 50.21 26.83
CA ALA A 8 48.06 48.94 26.48
C ALA A 8 47.30 47.74 27.06
N LEU A 9 46.80 47.86 28.30
CA LEU A 9 45.93 46.85 28.91
C LEU A 9 44.57 46.75 28.21
N MET A 10 44.01 47.88 27.75
CA MET A 10 42.73 47.92 27.03
C MET A 10 42.83 47.35 25.60
N VAL A 11 43.96 47.54 24.90
CA VAL A 11 44.23 46.88 23.61
C VAL A 11 44.47 45.36 23.79
N MET A 12 45.07 44.94 24.92
CA MET A 12 45.22 43.52 25.25
C MET A 12 43.89 42.87 25.69
N LEU A 13 43.00 43.62 26.36
CA LEU A 13 41.66 43.17 26.79
C LEU A 13 40.62 43.17 25.66
N LEU A 14 40.73 44.08 24.68
CA LEU A 14 39.82 44.13 23.53
C LEU A 14 40.07 43.00 22.51
N ALA A 15 41.19 42.28 22.58
CA ALA A 15 41.46 41.11 21.74
C ALA A 15 40.87 39.80 22.30
N VAL A 16 40.32 39.80 23.53
CA VAL A 16 39.77 38.60 24.18
C VAL A 16 38.27 38.42 23.89
N GLY A 17 37.59 39.46 23.39
CA GLY A 17 36.14 39.45 23.18
C GLY A 17 35.71 39.14 21.75
N SER A 18 36.07 38.00 21.17
CA SER A 18 35.46 37.47 19.93
C SER A 18 35.93 36.04 19.62
N ALA A 19 35.61 35.05 20.47
CA ALA A 19 35.83 33.64 20.11
C ALA A 19 35.00 32.66 20.95
N TYR A 20 33.68 32.87 21.04
CA TYR A 20 32.73 31.79 21.38
C TYR A 20 32.23 31.06 20.13
N SER A 21 33.11 30.88 19.14
CA SER A 21 32.83 30.09 17.94
C SER A 21 33.73 28.86 17.98
N GLN A 22 33.10 27.74 18.34
CA GLN A 22 33.51 26.33 18.23
C GLN A 22 35.03 26.09 18.11
N LYS A 23 35.59 25.49 19.18
CA LYS A 23 37.00 25.18 19.43
C LYS A 23 37.52 24.06 18.51
N VAL A 24 37.43 24.29 17.22
CA VAL A 24 37.69 23.33 16.17
C VAL A 24 39.10 23.57 15.59
N TYR A 25 40.14 23.27 16.36
CA TYR A 25 41.53 23.18 15.88
C TYR A 25 42.45 22.65 16.99
N LYS A 26 43.50 21.91 16.60
CA LYS A 26 44.49 21.36 17.55
C LYS A 26 45.24 22.50 18.27
N ARG A 27 45.17 22.52 19.60
CA ARG A 27 45.69 23.63 20.42
C ARG A 27 47.19 23.58 20.65
N TRP A 28 47.78 22.40 20.71
CA TRP A 28 49.18 22.24 21.08
C TRP A 28 50.03 21.84 19.89
N GLU A 29 51.24 22.38 19.85
CA GLU A 29 52.30 21.91 18.97
C GLU A 29 53.60 21.77 19.72
N LEU A 30 54.35 20.72 19.40
CA LEU A 30 55.69 20.51 19.93
C LEU A 30 56.62 20.15 18.79
N GLY A 31 57.84 20.65 18.84
CA GLY A 31 58.85 20.29 17.85
C GLY A 31 60.18 20.95 18.08
N GLY A 32 60.97 20.97 17.02
CA GLY A 32 62.31 21.53 17.04
C GLY A 32 62.73 21.98 15.67
N GLY A 33 63.88 22.65 15.64
CA GLY A 33 64.42 23.19 14.41
C GLY A 33 65.92 23.37 14.43
N VAL A 34 66.47 23.55 13.24
CA VAL A 34 67.88 23.85 12.98
C VAL A 34 67.96 25.12 12.15
N GLY A 35 69.06 25.83 12.25
CA GLY A 35 69.29 26.99 11.41
C GLY A 35 70.56 27.72 11.76
N TRP A 36 70.52 29.05 11.75
CA TRP A 36 71.71 29.86 11.87
C TRP A 36 71.56 30.99 12.88
N SER A 37 72.56 31.13 13.75
CA SER A 37 72.78 32.29 14.61
C SER A 37 73.78 33.24 13.96
N GLY A 38 73.44 34.53 13.95
CA GLY A 38 74.32 35.59 13.46
C GLY A 38 74.41 36.74 14.45
N TYR A 39 75.63 37.10 14.83
CA TYR A 39 75.90 38.29 15.62
C TYR A 39 75.79 39.55 14.76
N LEU A 40 75.29 40.65 15.29
CA LEU A 40 75.14 41.93 14.59
C LEU A 40 75.49 43.05 15.58
N GLY A 41 76.56 43.79 15.29
CA GLY A 41 77.08 44.76 16.24
C GLY A 41 78.44 45.29 15.83
N ASP A 42 79.33 45.38 16.80
CA ASP A 42 80.63 46.00 16.67
C ASP A 42 81.58 45.26 15.74
N LEU A 43 81.56 43.92 15.76
CA LEU A 43 82.40 43.09 14.90
C LEU A 43 81.71 42.54 13.64
N ASN A 44 80.45 42.93 13.39
CA ASN A 44 79.71 42.52 12.20
C ASN A 44 78.78 43.63 11.73
N LYS A 45 78.86 44.03 10.46
CA LYS A 45 78.00 45.09 9.94
C LYS A 45 76.53 44.75 10.19
N SER A 46 75.77 45.78 10.55
CA SER A 46 74.37 45.69 10.93
C SER A 46 73.43 45.52 9.73
N ASP A 47 73.84 44.75 8.73
CA ASP A 47 73.09 44.41 7.52
C ASP A 47 72.16 43.20 7.78
N PHE A 48 71.29 42.86 6.81
CA PHE A 48 70.30 41.79 6.99
C PHE A 48 70.90 40.38 7.10
N PHE A 49 72.17 40.21 6.69
CA PHE A 49 72.93 38.96 6.66
C PHE A 49 74.22 39.09 7.47
N SER A 50 74.42 38.20 8.44
CA SER A 50 75.71 38.04 9.12
C SER A 50 76.72 37.43 8.15
N GLN A 51 77.94 37.97 8.08
CA GLN A 51 79.03 37.37 7.32
C GLN A 51 79.69 36.16 8.02
N GLU A 52 79.38 35.92 9.29
CA GLU A 52 79.82 34.73 10.04
C GLU A 52 78.64 34.00 10.70
N PRO A 53 77.67 33.47 9.94
CA PRO A 53 76.59 32.68 10.52
C PRO A 53 77.18 31.38 11.10
N LYS A 54 76.69 30.99 12.27
CA LYS A 54 76.99 29.68 12.89
C LYS A 54 75.73 28.86 12.98
N LEU A 55 75.89 27.54 13.02
CA LEU A 55 74.77 26.64 13.18
C LEU A 55 74.10 26.85 14.55
N SER A 56 72.77 26.84 14.57
CA SER A 56 71.95 26.87 15.77
C SER A 56 70.87 25.78 15.68
N GLY A 57 70.35 25.37 16.82
CA GLY A 57 69.23 24.43 16.89
C GLY A 57 68.46 24.59 18.19
N GLY A 58 67.20 24.15 18.21
CA GLY A 58 66.36 24.40 19.37
C GLY A 58 65.08 23.60 19.39
N LEU A 59 64.40 23.69 20.54
CA LEU A 59 63.08 23.14 20.78
C LEU A 59 62.07 24.28 20.87
N LEU A 60 60.85 24.01 20.44
CA LEU A 60 59.75 24.95 20.55
C LEU A 60 58.45 24.23 20.91
N GLY A 61 57.69 24.85 21.80
CA GLY A 61 56.33 24.43 22.16
C GLY A 61 55.38 25.60 21.89
N ARG A 62 54.27 25.33 21.22
CA ARG A 62 53.30 26.34 20.81
C ARG A 62 51.91 25.99 21.32
N TYR A 63 51.22 27.00 21.85
CA TYR A 63 49.83 26.94 22.27
C TYR A 63 49.01 27.96 21.48
N HIS A 64 48.01 27.49 20.73
CA HIS A 64 47.13 28.33 19.93
C HIS A 64 45.96 28.85 20.76
N ILE A 65 46.01 30.14 21.10
CA ILE A 65 44.97 30.84 21.87
C ILE A 65 43.71 31.01 21.01
N SER A 66 43.90 31.33 19.73
CA SER A 66 42.84 31.42 18.72
C SER A 66 43.36 30.87 17.39
N ARG A 67 42.54 30.92 16.33
CA ARG A 67 42.96 30.47 15.01
C ARG A 67 44.09 31.30 14.39
N ASN A 68 44.31 32.53 14.86
CA ASN A 68 45.36 33.42 14.36
C ASN A 68 46.43 33.73 15.41
N TRP A 69 46.14 33.58 16.70
CA TRP A 69 47.07 33.93 17.78
C TRP A 69 47.63 32.71 18.48
N ALA A 70 48.95 32.67 18.66
CA ALA A 70 49.62 31.62 19.42
C ALA A 70 50.65 32.18 20.40
N LEU A 71 50.85 31.47 21.51
CA LEU A 71 51.95 31.66 22.43
C LEU A 71 52.97 30.53 22.20
N ARG A 72 54.24 30.87 22.08
CA ARG A 72 55.34 29.93 21.85
C ARG A 72 56.42 30.09 22.90
N GLY A 73 56.78 29.00 23.57
CA GLY A 73 58.05 28.88 24.27
C GLY A 73 59.12 28.35 23.32
N ALA A 74 60.29 28.96 23.30
CA ALA A 74 61.42 28.53 22.49
C ALA A 74 62.70 28.47 23.32
N LEU A 75 63.46 27.39 23.12
CA LEU A 75 64.79 27.18 23.68
C LEU A 75 65.76 26.92 22.53
N THR A 76 66.69 27.86 22.29
CA THR A 76 67.63 27.78 21.17
C THR A 76 69.07 27.77 21.67
N PHE A 77 69.87 26.87 21.12
CA PHE A 77 71.31 26.76 21.34
C PHE A 77 72.05 27.15 20.06
N GLY A 78 73.14 27.89 20.19
CA GLY A 78 73.91 28.34 19.05
C GLY A 78 75.26 28.94 19.42
N THR A 79 75.85 29.66 18.47
CA THR A 79 77.12 30.37 18.69
C THR A 79 77.10 31.68 17.93
N LEU A 80 77.50 32.75 18.61
CA LEU A 80 77.75 34.06 18.03
C LEU A 80 79.24 34.20 17.71
N SER A 81 79.56 34.82 16.58
CA SER A 81 80.92 34.96 16.09
C SER A 81 81.04 36.28 15.35
N GLY A 82 82.17 36.95 15.53
CA GLY A 82 82.49 38.22 14.90
C GLY A 82 83.99 38.30 14.65
N ASN A 83 84.37 38.92 13.53
CA ASN A 83 85.76 39.00 13.11
C ASN A 83 85.95 40.21 12.20
N ASP A 84 86.73 41.18 12.68
CA ASP A 84 87.03 42.41 11.94
C ASP A 84 87.79 42.16 10.63
N ALA A 85 88.47 41.02 10.51
CA ALA A 85 89.15 40.63 9.27
C ALA A 85 88.20 40.54 8.06
N ASN A 86 86.90 40.38 8.30
CA ASN A 86 85.89 40.27 7.24
C ASN A 86 85.43 41.62 6.69
N PHE A 87 85.84 42.75 7.29
CA PHE A 87 85.38 44.09 6.90
C PHE A 87 86.55 45.03 6.65
N ASP A 88 86.68 45.56 5.43
CA ASP A 88 87.82 46.42 5.05
C ASP A 88 87.98 47.66 5.94
N ASP A 89 86.88 48.24 6.40
CA ASP A 89 86.84 49.38 7.32
C ASP A 89 87.20 49.04 8.77
N ARG A 90 87.18 47.76 9.15
CA ARG A 90 87.38 47.30 10.55
C ARG A 90 88.64 46.48 10.75
N LYS A 91 89.26 45.96 9.68
CA LYS A 91 90.53 45.20 9.70
C LYS A 91 91.62 45.86 10.55
N VAL A 92 91.67 47.19 10.58
CA VAL A 92 92.65 47.98 11.36
C VAL A 92 92.53 47.79 12.88
N ARG A 93 91.40 47.30 13.38
CA ARG A 93 91.16 47.09 14.81
C ARG A 93 91.55 45.68 15.29
N GLY A 94 91.49 44.69 14.41
CA GLY A 94 92.03 43.34 14.66
C GLY A 94 91.26 42.49 15.68
N PHE A 95 90.01 42.83 16.01
CA PHE A 95 89.22 42.11 17.00
C PHE A 95 88.54 40.86 16.43
N LYS A 96 88.41 39.84 17.28
CA LYS A 96 87.69 38.61 16.96
C LYS A 96 87.01 38.08 18.22
N THR A 97 85.86 37.44 18.08
CA THR A 97 85.14 36.86 19.21
C THR A 97 84.39 35.58 18.84
N LYS A 98 84.17 34.74 19.85
CA LYS A 98 83.18 33.65 19.81
C LYS A 98 82.44 33.61 21.13
N SER A 99 81.12 33.48 21.07
CA SER A 99 80.26 33.45 22.25
C SER A 99 79.24 32.32 22.12
N SER A 100 79.19 31.40 23.08
CA SER A 100 78.12 30.40 23.11
C SER A 100 76.79 31.08 23.39
N LEU A 101 75.71 30.68 22.72
CA LEU A 101 74.38 31.25 22.89
C LEU A 101 73.41 30.20 23.41
N THR A 102 72.68 30.53 24.48
CA THR A 102 71.42 29.87 24.87
C THR A 102 70.33 30.93 24.96
N ASP A 103 69.31 30.84 24.13
CA ASP A 103 68.17 31.77 24.08
C ASP A 103 66.93 31.08 24.62
N VAL A 104 66.33 31.65 25.66
CA VAL A 104 65.04 31.22 26.22
C VAL A 104 64.04 32.32 26.00
N SER A 105 63.03 32.08 25.17
CA SER A 105 62.09 33.11 24.74
C SER A 105 60.63 32.67 24.86
N ALA A 106 59.79 33.57 25.35
CA ALA A 106 58.33 33.50 25.25
C ALA A 106 57.86 34.46 24.15
N ILE A 107 57.16 33.93 23.16
CA ILE A 107 56.89 34.59 21.88
C ILE A 107 55.38 34.55 21.63
N VAL A 108 54.81 35.69 21.24
CA VAL A 108 53.46 35.78 20.69
C VAL A 108 53.56 35.82 19.18
N GLU A 109 52.75 35.01 18.52
CA GLU A 109 52.69 34.89 17.07
C GLU A 109 51.31 35.29 16.56
N TYR A 110 51.29 35.98 15.41
CA TYR A 110 50.08 36.24 14.65
C TYR A 110 50.19 35.60 13.26
N ASP A 111 49.45 34.52 13.07
CA ASP A 111 49.32 33.72 11.86
C ASP A 111 48.22 34.30 10.97
N PHE A 112 48.57 34.91 9.84
CA PHE A 112 47.63 35.67 9.01
C PHE A 112 46.53 34.80 8.38
N LEU A 113 46.83 33.55 8.02
CA LEU A 113 45.90 32.65 7.33
C LEU A 113 45.47 31.44 8.18
N GLY A 114 45.76 31.45 9.48
CA GLY A 114 45.45 30.34 10.39
C GLY A 114 43.96 30.01 10.50
N LYS A 115 43.06 31.00 10.39
CA LYS A 115 41.60 30.81 10.41
C LYS A 115 41.04 29.93 9.29
N ASN A 116 41.78 29.80 8.17
CA ASN A 116 41.36 29.04 7.00
C ASN A 116 41.89 27.59 7.00
N ARG A 117 42.61 27.17 8.05
CA ARG A 117 43.24 25.85 8.14
C ARG A 117 42.26 24.74 8.54
N PHE A 118 41.45 25.02 9.55
CA PHE A 118 40.39 24.15 10.05
C PHE A 118 39.05 24.87 9.86
N GLN A 119 38.18 24.27 9.06
CA GLN A 119 36.86 24.80 8.75
C GLN A 119 35.83 23.77 9.16
N TYR A 120 34.80 24.22 9.87
CA TYR A 120 33.67 23.38 10.23
C TYR A 120 32.71 23.33 9.03
N ASP A 121 32.37 22.14 8.58
CA ASP A 121 31.34 21.88 7.58
C ASP A 121 30.03 21.60 8.30
N SER A 122 29.12 22.57 8.31
CA SER A 122 27.82 22.44 8.98
C SER A 122 26.91 21.39 8.34
N THR A 123 27.17 21.01 7.09
CA THR A 123 26.38 20.00 6.37
C THR A 123 26.83 18.58 6.71
N ALA A 124 28.13 18.40 6.96
CA ALA A 124 28.71 17.10 7.30
C ALA A 124 28.99 16.96 8.81
N PHE A 125 28.63 17.98 9.61
CA PHE A 125 28.98 18.13 11.03
C PHE A 125 30.45 17.83 11.33
N GLN A 126 31.35 18.10 10.38
CA GLN A 126 32.74 17.65 10.44
C GLN A 126 33.74 18.78 10.24
N VAL A 127 34.87 18.64 10.92
CA VAL A 127 36.05 19.50 10.78
C VAL A 127 36.86 19.10 9.56
N ARG A 128 36.88 19.97 8.54
CA ARG A 128 37.71 19.81 7.36
C ARG A 128 39.04 20.53 7.51
N PHE A 129 40.12 19.78 7.35
CA PHE A 129 41.47 20.31 7.27
C PHE A 129 41.85 20.66 5.82
N LYS A 130 42.39 21.85 5.62
CA LYS A 130 42.95 22.28 4.34
C LYS A 130 44.43 22.61 4.50
N ARG A 131 45.28 21.99 3.67
CA ARG A 131 46.70 22.33 3.58
C ARG A 131 46.86 23.81 3.28
N ARG A 132 47.74 24.48 4.03
CA ARG A 132 47.91 25.93 3.92
C ARG A 132 49.38 26.30 4.05
N PHE A 133 49.77 27.24 3.20
CA PHE A 133 50.93 28.07 3.40
C PHE A 133 50.47 29.33 4.13
N SER A 134 51.06 29.64 5.28
CA SER A 134 50.67 30.79 6.07
C SER A 134 51.86 31.62 6.54
N PRO A 135 51.95 32.91 6.17
CA PRO A 135 52.89 33.82 6.78
C PRO A 135 52.44 34.17 8.21
N TYR A 136 53.40 34.44 9.07
CA TYR A 136 53.17 34.93 10.42
C TYR A 136 54.23 35.95 10.82
N LEU A 137 53.85 36.84 11.73
CA LEU A 137 54.77 37.70 12.46
C LEU A 137 54.87 37.21 13.90
N PHE A 138 55.97 37.55 14.55
CA PHE A 138 56.13 37.25 15.96
C PHE A 138 56.89 38.36 16.70
N THR A 139 56.59 38.47 17.98
CA THR A 139 57.33 39.31 18.93
C THR A 139 57.26 38.70 20.32
N GLY A 140 58.11 39.11 21.26
CA GLY A 140 58.05 38.55 22.61
C GLY A 140 59.08 39.11 23.57
N ALA A 141 59.40 38.30 24.58
CA ALA A 141 60.40 38.59 25.58
C ALA A 141 61.20 37.32 25.89
N GLY A 142 62.49 37.48 26.14
CA GLY A 142 63.37 36.36 26.44
C GLY A 142 64.61 36.76 27.20
N VAL A 143 65.43 35.76 27.50
CA VAL A 143 66.76 35.92 28.08
C VAL A 143 67.76 35.18 27.20
N GLY A 144 68.74 35.91 26.68
CA GLY A 144 69.89 35.39 25.96
C GLY A 144 71.08 35.23 26.89
N PHE A 145 71.51 33.99 27.10
CA PHE A 145 72.72 33.66 27.83
C PHE A 145 73.90 33.57 26.86
N THR A 146 74.88 34.44 27.05
CA THR A 146 76.11 34.52 26.26
C THR A 146 77.33 34.24 27.12
N ASN A 147 78.37 33.67 26.52
CA ASN A 147 79.67 33.50 27.19
C ASN A 147 80.78 33.88 26.20
N PRO A 148 80.98 35.19 25.98
CA PRO A 148 81.91 35.68 24.98
C PRO A 148 83.36 35.36 25.36
N ARG A 149 84.16 35.06 24.34
CA ARG A 149 85.60 34.81 24.41
C ARG A 149 86.27 35.69 23.35
N PRO A 150 86.41 37.00 23.63
CA PRO A 150 87.10 37.90 22.71
C PRO A 150 88.60 37.57 22.65
N ASP A 151 89.18 37.73 21.46
CA ASP A 151 90.58 37.54 21.14
C ASP A 151 91.16 38.89 20.70
N PHE A 152 92.07 39.41 21.53
CA PHE A 152 92.72 40.71 21.33
C PHE A 152 94.15 40.56 20.76
N THR A 153 94.60 39.37 20.38
CA THR A 153 95.99 39.16 19.90
C THR A 153 96.30 39.97 18.64
N GLY A 154 95.29 40.27 17.83
CA GLY A 154 95.39 41.12 16.63
C GLY A 154 95.55 42.62 16.91
N THR A 155 95.44 43.08 18.16
CA THR A 155 95.43 44.53 18.48
C THR A 155 96.83 45.13 18.70
N ALA A 156 97.90 44.34 18.68
CA ALA A 156 99.25 44.83 19.00
C ALA A 156 99.74 45.94 18.04
N SER A 157 99.40 45.82 16.75
CA SER A 157 99.78 46.74 15.67
C SER A 157 98.76 47.85 15.39
N THR A 158 97.71 47.98 16.21
CA THR A 158 96.58 48.88 15.94
C THR A 158 96.78 50.25 16.61
N PRO A 159 96.09 51.31 16.12
CA PRO A 159 96.13 52.64 16.72
C PRO A 159 95.85 52.67 18.23
N ALA A 160 96.45 53.64 18.94
CA ALA A 160 96.46 53.67 20.40
C ALA A 160 95.07 53.69 21.06
N ASN A 161 94.09 54.34 20.41
CA ASN A 161 92.70 54.40 20.86
C ASN A 161 92.06 53.00 20.93
N PHE A 162 92.25 52.15 19.92
CA PHE A 162 91.70 50.79 19.91
C PHE A 162 92.41 49.87 20.92
N ARG A 163 93.72 50.05 21.12
CA ARG A 163 94.48 49.30 22.14
C ARG A 163 94.06 49.65 23.57
N GLN A 164 93.79 50.92 23.86
CA GLN A 164 93.30 51.33 25.17
C GLN A 164 91.90 50.78 25.44
N GLY A 165 91.01 50.82 24.46
CA GLY A 165 89.69 50.19 24.58
C GLY A 165 89.77 48.66 24.75
N ALA A 166 90.68 47.99 24.05
CA ALA A 166 90.93 46.55 24.22
C ALA A 166 91.38 46.18 25.65
N ILE A 167 92.22 47.01 26.29
CA ILE A 167 92.63 46.83 27.68
C ILE A 167 91.43 47.02 28.62
N ALA A 168 90.58 48.01 28.35
CA ALA A 168 89.37 48.26 29.13
C ALA A 168 88.38 47.08 29.02
N ASP A 169 88.17 46.54 27.82
CA ASP A 169 87.28 45.39 27.59
C ASP A 169 87.81 44.09 28.22
N GLN A 170 89.13 43.89 28.28
CA GLN A 170 89.73 42.75 28.98
C GLN A 170 89.52 42.79 30.50
N ALA A 171 89.40 43.98 31.07
CA ALA A 171 89.16 44.19 32.50
C ALA A 171 87.66 44.33 32.84
N ALA A 172 86.78 44.36 31.84
CA ALA A 172 85.35 44.59 32.02
C ALA A 172 84.67 43.35 32.63
N ASP A 173 83.83 43.59 33.64
CA ASP A 173 82.89 42.59 34.17
C ASP A 173 81.49 42.89 33.63
N TYR A 174 80.96 41.99 32.81
CA TYR A 174 79.69 42.17 32.10
C TYR A 174 78.75 40.98 32.31
N SER A 175 77.44 41.27 32.26
CA SER A 175 76.40 40.26 32.44
C SER A 175 76.40 39.24 31.29
N LYS A 176 76.40 37.96 31.65
CA LYS A 176 76.24 36.83 30.73
C LYS A 176 74.78 36.51 30.42
N SER A 177 73.83 37.16 31.09
CA SER A 177 72.40 37.02 30.83
C SER A 177 71.83 38.37 30.41
N ASN A 178 71.24 38.40 29.22
CA ASN A 178 70.76 39.63 28.60
C ASN A 178 69.26 39.50 28.34
N PHE A 179 68.48 40.48 28.78
CA PHE A 179 67.09 40.58 28.37
C PHE A 179 67.03 40.83 26.87
N VAL A 180 66.18 40.08 26.17
CA VAL A 180 66.03 40.20 24.72
C VAL A 180 64.58 40.37 24.31
N ILE A 181 64.37 41.18 23.27
CA ILE A 181 63.09 41.28 22.57
C ILE A 181 63.23 40.58 21.22
N PRO A 182 62.75 39.32 21.09
CA PRO A 182 62.65 38.67 19.80
C PRO A 182 61.55 39.33 18.97
N PHE A 183 61.81 39.59 17.68
CA PHE A 183 60.79 39.96 16.71
C PHE A 183 61.20 39.49 15.31
N GLY A 184 60.22 39.16 14.47
CA GLY A 184 60.52 38.68 13.14
C GLY A 184 59.31 38.21 12.36
N VAL A 185 59.62 37.52 11.28
CA VAL A 185 58.64 36.96 10.36
C VAL A 185 58.96 35.50 10.12
N GLY A 186 57.92 34.73 9.81
CA GLY A 186 58.08 33.37 9.37
C GLY A 186 56.96 32.95 8.45
N VAL A 187 57.13 31.75 7.91
CA VAL A 187 56.14 31.07 7.09
C VAL A 187 55.96 29.66 7.62
N ARG A 188 54.73 29.16 7.51
CA ARG A 188 54.35 27.81 7.92
C ARG A 188 53.72 27.10 6.74
N TYR A 189 54.00 25.81 6.62
CA TYR A 189 53.39 24.95 5.63
C TYR A 189 52.82 23.70 6.30
N ASP A 190 51.50 23.54 6.21
CA ASP A 190 50.78 22.43 6.80
C ASP A 190 50.85 21.20 5.87
N LEU A 191 51.68 20.22 6.22
CA LEU A 191 51.80 18.97 5.44
C LEU A 191 50.52 18.13 5.56
N ASN A 192 50.00 18.04 6.78
CA ASN A 192 48.71 17.47 7.12
C ASN A 192 48.19 18.12 8.42
N GLU A 193 47.10 17.59 8.97
CA GLU A 193 46.49 18.10 10.20
C GLU A 193 47.41 18.04 11.43
N ASN A 194 48.45 17.21 11.43
CA ASN A 194 49.41 17.09 12.52
C ASN A 194 50.74 17.78 12.22
N TRP A 195 51.35 17.51 11.07
CA TRP A 195 52.71 17.91 10.77
C TRP A 195 52.80 19.26 10.08
N VAL A 196 53.68 20.11 10.59
CA VAL A 196 53.88 21.48 10.10
C VAL A 196 55.36 21.76 9.93
N LEU A 197 55.72 22.26 8.75
CA LEU A 197 57.03 22.83 8.50
C LEU A 197 56.98 24.34 8.75
N GLY A 198 58.03 24.88 9.36
CA GLY A 198 58.16 26.31 9.59
C GLY A 198 59.52 26.82 9.13
N ALA A 199 59.57 28.00 8.54
CA ALA A 199 60.80 28.73 8.30
C ALA A 199 60.65 30.14 8.89
N GLU A 200 61.58 30.57 9.72
CA GLU A 200 61.54 31.89 10.34
C GLU A 200 62.89 32.60 10.30
N ALA A 201 62.82 33.93 10.30
CA ALA A 201 63.96 34.80 10.49
C ALA A 201 63.56 35.92 11.45
N GLY A 202 64.30 36.09 12.53
CA GLY A 202 64.03 37.14 13.50
C GLY A 202 65.26 37.68 14.21
N PHE A 203 65.16 38.93 14.61
CA PHE A 203 66.17 39.64 15.39
C PHE A 203 65.83 39.56 16.87
N ARG A 204 66.87 39.59 17.71
CA ARG A 204 66.79 39.71 19.15
C ARG A 204 67.53 40.99 19.51
N LEU A 205 66.78 42.02 19.90
CA LEU A 205 67.40 43.21 20.47
C LEU A 205 67.92 42.81 21.85
N ALA A 206 69.22 42.86 22.03
CA ALA A 206 69.81 42.80 23.36
C ALA A 206 70.15 44.23 23.77
N PHE A 207 69.88 44.57 25.02
CA PHE A 207 70.19 45.89 25.58
C PHE A 207 71.56 45.82 26.26
N SER A 208 72.55 45.34 25.51
CA SER A 208 73.88 45.05 26.01
C SER A 208 74.88 45.18 24.87
N ASP A 209 75.96 45.90 25.15
CA ASP A 209 77.08 46.13 24.25
C ASP A 209 78.16 45.05 24.37
N TYR A 210 77.97 44.08 25.26
CA TYR A 210 78.97 43.05 25.58
C TYR A 210 78.51 41.64 25.17
N LEU A 211 77.66 41.50 24.14
CA LEU A 211 77.27 40.17 23.67
C LEU A 211 78.47 39.39 23.10
N ASP A 212 79.44 40.12 22.56
CA ASP A 212 80.69 39.62 22.03
C ASP A 212 81.91 39.87 22.93
N GLY A 213 81.71 40.58 24.05
CA GLY A 213 82.74 40.92 25.02
C GLY A 213 83.62 42.11 24.63
N ILE A 214 83.24 42.92 23.63
CA ILE A 214 84.00 44.08 23.14
C ILE A 214 83.07 45.28 23.05
N SER A 215 83.42 46.39 23.71
CA SER A 215 82.61 47.61 23.76
C SER A 215 83.51 48.83 23.57
N GLN A 216 84.40 49.09 24.54
CA GLN A 216 85.26 50.26 24.56
C GLN A 216 86.28 50.25 23.42
N GLY A 217 86.75 49.06 23.04
CA GLY A 217 87.65 48.83 21.92
C GLY A 217 87.01 49.07 20.56
N ALA A 218 85.69 48.95 20.45
CA ALA A 218 84.98 49.06 19.19
C ALA A 218 84.05 50.28 19.16
N ASN A 219 82.82 50.18 19.65
CA ASN A 219 81.88 51.29 19.67
C ASN A 219 80.93 51.25 20.88
N PRO A 220 81.29 51.93 21.98
CA PRO A 220 80.56 51.84 23.26
C PRO A 220 79.17 52.49 23.29
N ASN A 221 78.75 53.12 22.18
CA ASN A 221 77.50 53.86 22.10
C ASN A 221 76.36 53.06 21.43
N ARG A 222 76.56 51.77 21.15
CA ARG A 222 75.60 51.01 20.34
C ARG A 222 75.48 49.54 20.72
N ASP A 223 74.44 49.24 21.49
CA ASP A 223 74.06 47.88 21.86
C ASP A 223 74.08 46.86 20.72
N ASP A 224 74.57 45.68 21.06
CA ASP A 224 74.63 44.53 20.18
C ASP A 224 73.26 43.86 20.00
N ARG A 225 73.13 43.11 18.91
CA ARG A 225 71.96 42.27 18.65
C ARG A 225 72.38 40.97 17.98
N TYR A 226 71.49 39.99 17.97
CA TYR A 226 71.70 38.78 17.18
C TYR A 226 70.44 38.39 16.41
N LYS A 227 70.65 37.61 15.36
CA LYS A 227 69.61 37.05 14.52
C LYS A 227 69.60 35.55 14.66
N LEU A 228 68.40 34.97 14.68
CA LEU A 228 68.20 33.54 14.48
C LEU A 228 67.33 33.35 13.24
N SER A 229 67.81 32.50 12.33
CA SER A 229 67.04 31.93 11.25
C SER A 229 66.82 30.45 11.54
N THR A 230 65.61 29.91 11.41
CA THR A 230 65.32 28.52 11.81
C THR A 230 64.37 27.86 10.83
N LEU A 231 64.72 26.65 10.41
CA LEU A 231 63.82 25.69 9.79
C LEU A 231 63.35 24.71 10.87
N SER A 232 62.05 24.54 11.02
CA SER A 232 61.43 23.77 12.09
C SER A 232 60.43 22.77 11.55
N ILE A 233 60.27 21.68 12.29
CA ILE A 233 59.18 20.72 12.14
C ILE A 233 58.45 20.62 13.48
N THR A 234 57.13 20.68 13.44
CA THR A 234 56.28 20.63 14.63
C THR A 234 55.13 19.67 14.41
N TYR A 235 54.74 18.98 15.47
CA TYR A 235 53.61 18.06 15.52
C TYR A 235 52.48 18.69 16.35
N ARG A 236 51.30 18.80 15.75
CA ARG A 236 50.06 19.24 16.38
C ARG A 236 49.35 18.08 17.03
N PHE A 237 48.85 18.32 18.22
CA PHE A 237 48.04 17.39 18.98
C PHE A 237 47.02 18.13 19.83
N ASP A 238 45.96 17.42 20.17
CA ASP A 238 44.94 17.82 21.12
C ASP A 238 44.33 16.54 21.72
N LYS A 239 43.24 16.68 22.47
CA LYS A 239 42.39 15.55 22.83
C LYS A 239 41.92 14.80 21.58
N LYS A 240 41.68 13.50 21.74
CA LYS A 240 41.20 12.63 20.67
C LYS A 240 39.75 12.99 20.33
N ASP A 241 39.47 13.03 19.03
CA ASP A 241 38.20 13.35 18.40
C ASP A 241 38.17 12.49 17.11
N LYS A 242 37.42 11.38 17.14
CA LYS A 242 37.52 10.29 16.16
C LYS A 242 36.65 10.53 14.92
N ASP A 243 35.43 11.01 15.09
CA ASP A 243 34.51 11.36 13.99
C ASP A 243 34.67 12.78 13.48
N ARG A 244 35.48 13.59 14.18
CA ARG A 244 35.90 14.93 13.78
C ARG A 244 34.73 15.89 13.79
N ASP A 245 33.85 15.83 14.76
CA ASP A 245 32.77 16.80 14.94
C ASP A 245 33.21 18.06 15.73
N GLY A 246 34.41 18.02 16.31
CA GLY A 246 34.97 19.10 17.12
C GLY A 246 34.72 18.94 18.62
N ILE A 247 34.14 17.82 19.05
CA ILE A 247 33.90 17.41 20.43
C ILE A 247 34.91 16.30 20.77
N PRO A 248 35.68 16.42 21.86
CA PRO A 248 36.58 15.33 22.25
C PRO A 248 35.80 14.06 22.60
N ASP A 249 36.32 12.88 22.23
CA ASP A 249 35.70 11.55 22.45
C ASP A 249 35.19 11.36 23.91
N GLU A 250 35.86 11.97 24.89
CA GLU A 250 35.50 11.92 26.34
C GLU A 250 34.22 12.71 26.70
N LYS A 251 33.74 13.57 25.80
CA LYS A 251 32.58 14.46 25.96
C LYS A 251 31.53 14.25 24.87
N ASP A 252 31.79 13.32 23.98
CA ASP A 252 30.96 13.01 22.85
C ASP A 252 30.09 11.79 23.18
N ALA A 253 28.78 11.95 22.99
CA ALA A 253 27.80 10.89 23.21
C ALA A 253 27.74 9.89 22.04
N CYS A 254 28.30 10.24 20.88
CA CYS A 254 28.40 9.42 19.68
C CYS A 254 29.80 9.47 19.03
N PRO A 255 30.88 8.99 19.69
CA PRO A 255 32.29 9.20 19.28
C PRO A 255 32.73 8.61 17.94
N ASN A 256 31.83 8.05 17.14
CA ASN A 256 32.10 7.48 15.83
C ASN A 256 31.25 8.11 14.72
N GLU A 257 30.31 8.99 15.07
CA GLU A 257 29.31 9.53 14.17
C GLU A 257 29.23 11.04 14.37
N PRO A 258 29.58 11.84 13.34
CA PRO A 258 29.71 13.26 13.53
C PRO A 258 28.35 13.91 13.82
N GLY A 259 28.29 14.68 14.90
CA GLY A 259 27.06 15.30 15.33
C GLY A 259 27.17 16.76 15.71
N SER A 260 26.06 17.29 16.20
CA SER A 260 25.98 18.68 16.61
C SER A 260 26.30 18.83 18.10
N VAL A 261 26.82 19.99 18.49
CA VAL A 261 27.03 20.33 19.91
C VAL A 261 25.72 20.35 20.69
N ARG A 262 24.59 20.65 20.03
CA ARG A 262 23.25 20.62 20.66
C ARG A 262 22.86 19.20 21.08
N MET A 263 23.30 18.21 20.33
CA MET A 263 23.05 16.78 20.57
C MET A 263 24.23 16.06 21.23
N ASN A 264 25.10 16.80 21.92
CA ASN A 264 26.30 16.25 22.58
C ASN A 264 27.16 15.38 21.66
N GLY A 265 27.25 15.74 20.37
CA GLY A 265 28.05 15.02 19.37
C GLY A 265 27.31 13.93 18.61
N CYS A 266 26.01 13.75 18.85
CA CYS A 266 25.18 12.84 18.06
C CYS A 266 24.55 13.51 16.83
N PRO A 267 24.34 12.75 15.75
CA PRO A 267 23.57 13.21 14.60
C PRO A 267 22.07 13.33 14.95
N ASP A 268 21.41 14.23 14.22
CA ASP A 268 19.97 14.53 14.26
C ASP A 268 19.61 14.93 12.82
N LYS A 269 19.08 13.97 12.07
CA LYS A 269 18.96 14.03 10.61
C LYS A 269 17.73 14.80 10.14
N ASP A 270 16.62 14.71 10.85
CA ASP A 270 15.36 15.40 10.53
C ASP A 270 15.16 16.71 11.33
N HIS A 271 16.05 17.00 12.27
CA HIS A 271 16.11 18.23 13.05
C HIS A 271 14.95 18.43 14.01
N ASP A 272 14.35 17.36 14.49
CA ASP A 272 13.18 17.38 15.37
C ASP A 272 13.52 17.63 16.86
N GLY A 273 14.80 17.49 17.21
CA GLY A 273 15.28 17.69 18.57
C GLY A 273 15.62 16.40 19.34
N VAL A 274 15.47 15.25 18.70
CA VAL A 274 15.87 13.92 19.18
C VAL A 274 17.10 13.48 18.38
N ALA A 275 18.07 12.81 19.01
CA ALA A 275 19.23 12.31 18.29
C ALA A 275 18.87 11.01 17.57
N ASP A 276 19.43 10.74 16.39
CA ASP A 276 19.08 9.55 15.57
C ASP A 276 19.16 8.22 16.34
N LYS A 277 20.03 8.13 17.35
CA LYS A 277 20.20 6.94 18.21
C LYS A 277 19.07 6.73 19.23
N ASP A 278 18.37 7.81 19.56
CA ASP A 278 17.29 7.89 20.54
C ASP A 278 15.93 8.16 19.84
N ASP A 279 15.93 8.21 18.51
CA ASP A 279 14.80 8.48 17.62
C ASP A 279 14.33 7.17 16.96
N ASP A 280 13.06 6.84 17.14
CA ASP A 280 12.42 5.67 16.52
C ASP A 280 12.08 5.93 15.03
N CYS A 281 12.08 7.21 14.59
CA CYS A 281 11.78 7.68 13.24
C CYS A 281 12.83 8.69 12.68
N PRO A 282 14.12 8.32 12.53
CA PRO A 282 15.24 9.27 12.27
C PRO A 282 15.19 10.08 10.96
N ASP A 283 14.17 9.87 10.12
CA ASP A 283 14.02 10.49 8.80
C ASP A 283 12.82 11.45 8.74
N VAL A 284 11.96 11.46 9.76
CA VAL A 284 10.67 12.15 9.74
C VAL A 284 10.43 12.84 11.08
N ALA A 285 10.50 14.17 11.05
CA ALA A 285 10.46 14.95 12.27
C ALA A 285 9.21 14.69 13.12
N GLY A 286 9.45 14.36 14.39
CA GLY A 286 8.39 14.09 15.35
C GLY A 286 8.53 14.85 16.65
N SER A 287 7.88 14.32 17.69
CA SER A 287 7.90 14.92 19.02
C SER A 287 8.74 14.10 19.99
N VAL A 288 9.36 14.78 20.96
CA VAL A 288 10.12 14.13 22.03
C VAL A 288 9.26 13.16 22.85
N SER A 289 7.97 13.45 23.02
CA SER A 289 6.99 12.56 23.68
C SER A 289 6.80 11.24 22.95
N MET A 290 6.98 11.24 21.62
CA MET A 290 6.78 10.09 20.73
C MET A 290 8.10 9.49 20.24
N LYS A 291 9.20 9.74 20.96
CA LYS A 291 10.57 9.31 20.58
C LYS A 291 10.95 9.69 19.15
N GLY A 292 10.66 10.92 18.76
CA GLY A 292 11.01 11.47 17.45
C GLY A 292 10.09 11.05 16.30
N CYS A 293 9.01 10.31 16.58
CA CYS A 293 8.00 10.00 15.58
C CYS A 293 6.85 11.04 15.53
N PRO A 294 6.25 11.25 14.34
CA PRO A 294 5.06 12.08 14.19
C PRO A 294 3.79 11.38 14.73
N ASP A 295 2.83 12.21 15.09
CA ASP A 295 1.47 11.89 15.53
C ASP A 295 0.59 13.02 14.96
N ALA A 296 0.02 12.80 13.78
CA ALA A 296 -0.57 13.85 12.97
C ALA A 296 -1.97 14.29 13.42
N ASP A 297 -2.74 13.40 14.06
CA ASP A 297 -4.07 13.71 14.59
C ASP A 297 -4.12 13.90 16.12
N GLY A 298 -3.04 13.54 16.83
CA GLY A 298 -2.87 13.81 18.25
C GLY A 298 -3.63 12.84 19.15
N ASP A 299 -3.97 11.64 18.67
CA ASP A 299 -4.69 10.63 19.45
C ASP A 299 -3.80 9.84 20.42
N GLY A 300 -2.48 10.03 20.32
CA GLY A 300 -1.48 9.39 21.16
C GLY A 300 -0.91 8.08 20.59
N ILE A 301 -1.18 7.76 19.33
CA ILE A 301 -0.58 6.68 18.55
C ILE A 301 0.34 7.30 17.50
N ARG A 302 1.47 6.65 17.21
CA ARG A 302 2.42 7.16 16.21
C ARG A 302 1.86 6.86 14.83
N ASP A 303 2.07 7.75 13.86
CA ASP A 303 1.56 7.57 12.48
C ASP A 303 1.90 6.18 11.86
N GLN A 304 3.05 5.60 12.24
CA GLN A 304 3.49 4.28 11.77
C GLN A 304 2.76 3.09 12.40
N ASP A 305 2.18 3.29 13.59
CA ASP A 305 1.41 2.30 14.35
C ASP A 305 -0.10 2.57 14.25
N ASP A 306 -0.49 3.66 13.58
CA ASP A 306 -1.85 4.14 13.42
C ASP A 306 -2.46 3.64 12.09
N ALA A 307 -3.63 3.02 12.16
CA ALA A 307 -4.40 2.56 11.01
C ALA A 307 -5.18 3.70 10.33
N CYS A 308 -5.40 4.81 11.03
CA CYS A 308 -6.07 6.03 10.59
C CYS A 308 -5.27 7.29 10.97
N PRO A 309 -4.03 7.51 10.46
CA PRO A 309 -3.09 8.53 10.96
C PRO A 309 -3.53 10.01 10.88
N THR A 310 -4.70 10.30 10.34
CA THR A 310 -5.21 11.66 10.15
C THR A 310 -6.55 11.89 10.86
N GLU A 311 -7.09 10.88 11.53
CA GLU A 311 -8.41 10.91 12.16
C GLU A 311 -8.34 10.31 13.55
N ALA A 312 -8.29 11.19 14.57
CA ALA A 312 -8.06 10.76 15.94
C ALA A 312 -9.05 9.68 16.40
N GLY A 313 -8.51 8.53 16.81
CA GLY A 313 -9.29 7.38 17.20
C GLY A 313 -9.00 6.87 18.60
N VAL A 314 -9.26 5.57 18.78
CA VAL A 314 -9.05 4.88 20.06
C VAL A 314 -8.00 3.79 19.92
N ALA A 315 -7.20 3.61 20.97
CA ALA A 315 -6.14 2.59 21.00
C ALA A 315 -6.64 1.15 20.80
N SER A 316 -7.92 0.85 21.14
CA SER A 316 -8.51 -0.46 20.88
C SER A 316 -8.68 -0.78 19.40
N LEU A 317 -8.74 0.24 18.54
CA LEU A 317 -8.95 0.14 17.10
C LEU A 317 -7.75 0.67 16.30
N GLN A 318 -6.56 0.61 16.91
CA GLN A 318 -5.29 1.05 16.28
C GLN A 318 -5.35 2.49 15.74
N GLY A 319 -6.00 3.40 16.46
CA GLY A 319 -6.05 4.82 16.10
C GLY A 319 -7.20 5.21 15.18
N CYS A 320 -8.09 4.27 14.84
CA CYS A 320 -9.28 4.61 14.09
C CYS A 320 -10.46 5.07 14.97
N PRO A 321 -11.26 6.02 14.47
CA PRO A 321 -12.50 6.45 15.13
C PRO A 321 -13.55 5.34 15.11
N ASP A 322 -14.40 5.35 16.14
CA ASP A 322 -15.59 4.50 16.30
C ASP A 322 -16.67 5.37 16.92
N ARG A 323 -17.54 5.88 16.06
CA ARG A 323 -18.48 6.95 16.38
C ARG A 323 -19.71 6.45 17.11
N ASP A 324 -20.22 5.28 16.75
CA ASP A 324 -21.41 4.68 17.36
C ASP A 324 -21.10 3.71 18.52
N LYS A 325 -19.83 3.35 18.68
CA LYS A 325 -19.26 2.56 19.78
C LYS A 325 -19.70 1.11 19.77
N ASP A 326 -19.90 0.54 18.59
CA ASP A 326 -20.21 -0.88 18.42
C ASP A 326 -18.94 -1.78 18.45
N GLY A 327 -17.76 -1.15 18.42
CA GLY A 327 -16.46 -1.83 18.45
C GLY A 327 -15.87 -2.13 17.07
N ILE A 328 -16.43 -1.56 16.01
CA ILE A 328 -15.92 -1.59 14.64
C ILE A 328 -15.48 -0.17 14.29
N ALA A 329 -14.34 -0.04 13.61
CA ALA A 329 -13.85 1.27 13.19
C ALA A 329 -14.73 1.84 12.09
N ASP A 330 -14.96 3.16 12.06
CA ASP A 330 -15.77 3.86 11.03
C ASP A 330 -15.37 3.47 9.59
N LYS A 331 -14.08 3.15 9.35
CA LYS A 331 -13.57 2.72 8.03
C LYS A 331 -13.97 1.30 7.61
N ASP A 332 -14.28 0.44 8.59
CA ASP A 332 -14.65 -0.96 8.40
C ASP A 332 -16.15 -1.18 8.67
N ASP A 333 -16.86 -0.14 9.12
CA ASP A 333 -18.28 -0.11 9.44
C ASP A 333 -19.08 0.45 8.25
N VAL A 334 -20.09 -0.32 7.81
CA VAL A 334 -21.02 0.10 6.75
C VAL A 334 -22.03 1.12 7.28
N CYS A 335 -22.35 1.06 8.57
CA CYS A 335 -23.34 1.88 9.27
C CYS A 335 -22.70 2.70 10.42
N PRO A 336 -21.68 3.55 10.17
CA PRO A 336 -20.82 4.19 11.18
C PRO A 336 -21.50 5.16 12.16
N ASP A 337 -22.80 5.39 12.01
CA ASP A 337 -23.61 6.25 12.89
C ASP A 337 -24.63 5.44 13.72
N ALA A 338 -24.71 4.12 13.55
CA ALA A 338 -25.76 3.27 14.12
C ALA A 338 -25.24 1.89 14.53
N ALA A 339 -25.03 1.70 15.84
CA ALA A 339 -24.38 0.52 16.38
C ALA A 339 -25.00 -0.80 15.90
N GLY A 340 -24.16 -1.67 15.34
CA GLY A 340 -24.60 -2.93 14.78
C GLY A 340 -23.80 -4.14 15.22
N LEU A 341 -23.95 -5.22 14.45
CA LEU A 341 -23.30 -6.49 14.73
C LEU A 341 -22.10 -6.71 13.81
N ALA A 342 -21.02 -7.26 14.35
CA ALA A 342 -19.81 -7.55 13.58
C ALA A 342 -20.02 -8.50 12.38
N ASN A 343 -20.98 -9.44 12.47
CA ASN A 343 -21.33 -10.32 11.34
C ASN A 343 -22.09 -9.58 10.23
N LEU A 344 -22.63 -8.39 10.51
CA LEU A 344 -23.34 -7.52 9.58
C LEU A 344 -22.54 -6.25 9.28
N LYS A 345 -21.21 -6.28 9.50
CA LYS A 345 -20.29 -5.16 9.23
C LYS A 345 -20.72 -3.84 9.89
N GLY A 346 -21.21 -3.92 11.13
CA GLY A 346 -21.59 -2.76 11.94
C GLY A 346 -22.99 -2.22 11.69
N CYS A 347 -23.79 -2.92 10.87
CA CYS A 347 -25.19 -2.54 10.70
C CYS A 347 -26.14 -3.20 11.72
N PRO A 348 -27.20 -2.48 12.13
CA PRO A 348 -28.25 -3.02 12.99
C PRO A 348 -29.11 -4.05 12.25
N ASP A 349 -29.67 -4.99 13.01
CA ASP A 349 -30.62 -6.01 12.57
C ASP A 349 -31.69 -6.13 13.66
N LYS A 350 -32.83 -5.50 13.39
CA LYS A 350 -33.89 -5.26 14.37
C LYS A 350 -34.74 -6.49 14.62
N ASP A 351 -35.08 -7.24 13.58
CA ASP A 351 -35.95 -8.42 13.66
C ASP A 351 -35.20 -9.75 13.79
N LYS A 352 -33.88 -9.73 13.61
CA LYS A 352 -32.91 -10.80 13.83
C LYS A 352 -33.03 -11.94 12.83
N ASP A 353 -33.42 -11.64 11.61
CA ASP A 353 -33.47 -12.61 10.51
C ASP A 353 -32.09 -12.84 9.85
N GLY A 354 -31.11 -12.00 10.19
CA GLY A 354 -29.74 -12.08 9.70
C GLY A 354 -29.45 -11.18 8.49
N ILE A 355 -30.35 -10.26 8.16
CA ILE A 355 -30.19 -9.20 7.16
C ILE A 355 -30.12 -7.86 7.89
N ALA A 356 -29.25 -6.97 7.44
CA ALA A 356 -29.16 -5.63 8.03
C ALA A 356 -30.40 -4.80 7.67
N ASP A 357 -30.86 -3.92 8.57
CA ASP A 357 -32.08 -3.10 8.40
C ASP A 357 -32.09 -2.29 7.08
N GLU A 358 -30.92 -1.89 6.56
CA GLU A 358 -30.80 -1.15 5.29
C GLU A 358 -30.95 -2.06 4.05
N ASP A 359 -30.59 -3.33 4.17
CA ASP A 359 -30.68 -4.35 3.11
C ASP A 359 -31.98 -5.18 3.20
N ASP A 360 -32.73 -5.03 4.30
CA ASP A 360 -33.98 -5.73 4.57
C ASP A 360 -35.19 -4.96 4.00
N ALA A 361 -35.98 -5.63 3.16
CA ALA A 361 -37.21 -5.08 2.61
C ALA A 361 -38.38 -5.08 3.63
N CYS A 362 -38.24 -5.81 4.74
CA CYS A 362 -39.16 -5.91 5.85
C CYS A 362 -38.46 -5.82 7.23
N PRO A 363 -37.77 -4.70 7.59
CA PRO A 363 -36.90 -4.58 8.79
C PRO A 363 -37.56 -4.79 10.17
N ASP A 364 -38.87 -5.02 10.20
CA ASP A 364 -39.67 -5.21 11.40
C ASP A 364 -40.23 -6.64 11.52
N ALA A 365 -40.00 -7.51 10.54
CA ALA A 365 -40.66 -8.81 10.43
C ALA A 365 -39.75 -9.85 9.77
N ALA A 366 -39.20 -10.73 10.61
CA ALA A 366 -38.18 -11.69 10.20
C ALA A 366 -38.61 -12.55 8.99
N GLY A 367 -37.76 -12.58 7.97
CA GLY A 367 -38.04 -13.28 6.73
C GLY A 367 -36.92 -14.15 6.22
N LEU A 368 -37.04 -14.55 4.95
CA LEU A 368 -36.06 -15.37 4.27
C LEU A 368 -35.12 -14.49 3.44
N VAL A 369 -33.82 -14.80 3.48
CA VAL A 369 -32.79 -14.14 2.66
C VAL A 369 -33.13 -14.17 1.16
N LEU A 370 -33.78 -15.24 0.67
CA LEU A 370 -34.18 -15.36 -0.74
C LEU A 370 -35.26 -14.34 -1.13
N LEU A 371 -36.02 -13.82 -0.16
CA LEU A 371 -37.12 -12.89 -0.34
C LEU A 371 -36.79 -11.49 0.20
N GLY A 372 -35.50 -11.19 0.37
CA GLY A 372 -35.04 -9.88 0.83
C GLY A 372 -35.49 -9.54 2.25
N GLY A 373 -35.55 -10.53 3.14
CA GLY A 373 -35.88 -10.35 4.56
C GLY A 373 -37.38 -10.31 4.86
N CYS A 374 -38.22 -10.57 3.86
CA CYS A 374 -39.66 -10.61 4.08
C CYS A 374 -40.19 -12.04 4.39
N PRO A 375 -41.24 -12.14 5.22
CA PRO A 375 -41.92 -13.40 5.50
C PRO A 375 -42.71 -13.89 4.29
N ASP A 376 -42.87 -15.22 4.21
CA ASP A 376 -43.68 -15.94 3.22
C ASP A 376 -44.47 -17.01 3.99
N THR A 377 -45.74 -16.71 4.22
CA THR A 377 -46.60 -17.43 5.16
C THR A 377 -47.08 -18.78 4.60
N ASP A 378 -47.33 -18.87 3.28
CA ASP A 378 -47.83 -20.09 2.64
C ASP A 378 -46.77 -20.85 1.80
N ALA A 379 -45.55 -20.32 1.76
CA ALA A 379 -44.35 -20.92 1.16
C ALA A 379 -44.46 -21.15 -0.35
N ASP A 380 -45.19 -20.27 -1.05
CA ASP A 380 -45.33 -20.33 -2.51
C ASP A 380 -44.18 -19.65 -3.27
N GLY A 381 -43.29 -18.97 -2.53
CA GLY A 381 -42.12 -18.28 -3.05
C GLY A 381 -42.32 -16.80 -3.33
N ILE A 382 -43.44 -16.21 -2.90
CA ILE A 382 -43.73 -14.78 -2.94
C ILE A 382 -43.82 -14.26 -1.51
N ALA A 383 -43.16 -13.14 -1.23
CA ALA A 383 -43.24 -12.53 0.10
C ALA A 383 -44.67 -12.04 0.38
N ASP A 384 -45.12 -12.12 1.64
CA ASP A 384 -46.47 -11.72 2.07
C ASP A 384 -46.85 -10.28 1.65
N LYS A 385 -45.87 -9.40 1.49
CA LYS A 385 -46.07 -8.01 1.03
C LYS A 385 -46.37 -7.88 -0.47
N ASP A 386 -45.92 -8.84 -1.27
CA ASP A 386 -46.06 -8.89 -2.72
C ASP A 386 -47.09 -9.94 -3.18
N ASP A 387 -47.63 -10.71 -2.23
CA ASP A 387 -48.65 -11.74 -2.42
C ASP A 387 -50.07 -11.17 -2.21
N GLU A 388 -50.95 -11.36 -3.20
CA GLU A 388 -52.35 -10.96 -3.13
C GLU A 388 -53.23 -11.94 -2.34
N CYS A 389 -52.72 -13.15 -2.07
CA CYS A 389 -53.33 -14.24 -1.34
C CYS A 389 -52.37 -14.91 -0.30
N PRO A 390 -51.77 -14.18 0.68
CA PRO A 390 -50.66 -14.65 1.55
C PRO A 390 -50.88 -15.88 2.45
N GLY A 391 -52.01 -16.56 2.36
CA GLY A 391 -52.32 -17.76 3.14
C GLY A 391 -52.71 -18.96 2.28
N LEU A 392 -52.61 -18.84 0.96
CA LEU A 392 -53.02 -19.83 -0.02
C LEU A 392 -52.00 -19.88 -1.16
N ALA A 393 -51.13 -20.88 -1.11
CA ALA A 393 -50.06 -21.00 -2.10
C ALA A 393 -50.55 -20.94 -3.55
N GLY A 394 -49.98 -20.02 -4.33
CA GLY A 394 -50.38 -19.75 -5.70
C GLY A 394 -49.23 -19.74 -6.69
N LYS A 395 -49.50 -19.15 -7.85
CA LYS A 395 -48.52 -19.02 -8.94
C LYS A 395 -47.96 -17.59 -8.98
N THR A 396 -46.68 -17.46 -9.32
CA THR A 396 -46.03 -16.15 -9.50
C THR A 396 -46.67 -15.33 -10.61
N GLU A 397 -47.18 -15.95 -11.67
CA GLU A 397 -47.91 -15.24 -12.74
C GLU A 397 -49.23 -14.62 -12.26
N LEU A 398 -49.77 -15.09 -11.13
CA LEU A 398 -51.03 -14.66 -10.52
C LEU A 398 -50.83 -14.00 -9.16
N LYS A 399 -49.62 -13.47 -8.91
CA LYS A 399 -49.25 -12.76 -7.67
C LYS A 399 -49.61 -13.53 -6.39
N GLY A 400 -49.35 -14.83 -6.40
CA GLY A 400 -49.49 -15.71 -5.23
C GLY A 400 -50.89 -16.26 -5.01
N CYS A 401 -51.83 -15.97 -5.91
CA CYS A 401 -53.15 -16.59 -5.85
C CYS A 401 -53.22 -17.92 -6.62
N PRO A 402 -54.00 -18.91 -6.12
CA PRO A 402 -54.25 -20.17 -6.81
C PRO A 402 -55.16 -19.98 -8.04
N ASP A 403 -55.11 -20.95 -8.94
CA ASP A 403 -55.88 -21.02 -10.20
C ASP A 403 -56.29 -22.48 -10.41
N GLY A 404 -57.53 -22.77 -10.04
CA GLY A 404 -58.07 -24.12 -9.87
C GLY A 404 -58.32 -24.85 -11.18
N ASP A 405 -58.66 -24.15 -12.25
CA ASP A 405 -58.99 -24.73 -13.56
C ASP A 405 -57.96 -24.46 -14.66
N ASN A 406 -56.92 -23.68 -14.36
CA ASN A 406 -55.78 -23.37 -15.22
C ASN A 406 -56.14 -22.56 -16.47
N ASP A 407 -57.12 -21.66 -16.37
CA ASP A 407 -57.51 -20.76 -17.46
C ASP A 407 -56.69 -19.45 -17.52
N GLY A 408 -55.88 -19.21 -16.49
CA GLY A 408 -54.98 -18.06 -16.38
C GLY A 408 -55.57 -16.88 -15.61
N ILE A 409 -56.69 -17.07 -14.93
CA ILE A 409 -57.29 -16.12 -13.99
C ILE A 409 -57.22 -16.71 -12.58
N SER A 410 -56.93 -15.89 -11.57
CA SER A 410 -56.86 -16.38 -10.18
C SER A 410 -58.25 -16.75 -9.66
N ASP A 411 -58.36 -17.73 -8.77
CA ASP A 411 -59.65 -18.15 -8.17
C ASP A 411 -60.41 -16.98 -7.50
N LYS A 412 -59.69 -15.94 -7.08
CA LYS A 412 -60.22 -14.71 -6.49
C LYS A 412 -60.89 -13.81 -7.53
N ASP A 413 -60.34 -13.76 -8.73
CA ASP A 413 -60.78 -12.89 -9.83
C ASP A 413 -61.61 -13.63 -10.88
N ASP A 414 -61.70 -14.96 -10.76
CA ASP A 414 -62.45 -15.86 -11.62
C ASP A 414 -63.91 -16.01 -11.13
N ALA A 415 -64.86 -15.72 -12.03
CA ALA A 415 -66.29 -15.90 -11.81
C ALA A 415 -66.73 -17.36 -11.93
N CYS A 416 -65.90 -18.21 -12.56
CA CYS A 416 -66.09 -19.63 -12.77
C CYS A 416 -64.84 -20.49 -12.39
N PRO A 417 -64.32 -20.46 -11.13
CA PRO A 417 -63.00 -21.01 -10.70
C PRO A 417 -62.72 -22.53 -10.87
N THR A 418 -63.62 -23.25 -11.52
CA THR A 418 -63.55 -24.71 -11.67
C THR A 418 -63.77 -25.16 -13.11
N VAL A 419 -64.05 -24.24 -14.02
CA VAL A 419 -64.36 -24.51 -15.42
C VAL A 419 -63.65 -23.46 -16.28
N ALA A 420 -62.55 -23.89 -16.90
CA ALA A 420 -61.68 -22.98 -17.63
C ALA A 420 -62.43 -22.13 -18.66
N GLY A 421 -62.26 -20.81 -18.59
CA GLY A 421 -62.91 -19.86 -19.47
C GLY A 421 -61.96 -18.86 -20.10
N ILE A 422 -62.48 -17.67 -20.38
CA ILE A 422 -61.73 -16.61 -21.05
C ILE A 422 -61.78 -15.31 -20.27
N THR A 423 -60.71 -14.52 -20.39
CA THR A 423 -60.57 -13.21 -19.72
C THR A 423 -61.67 -12.22 -20.06
N GLN A 424 -62.29 -12.32 -21.24
CA GLN A 424 -63.42 -11.50 -21.64
C GLN A 424 -64.65 -11.66 -20.72
N PHE A 425 -64.79 -12.82 -20.07
CA PHE A 425 -65.91 -13.15 -19.19
C PHE A 425 -65.45 -13.49 -17.76
N ASN A 426 -64.33 -12.91 -17.32
CA ASN A 426 -63.74 -13.14 -16.00
C ASN A 426 -63.66 -14.64 -15.67
N GLY A 427 -63.23 -15.47 -16.62
CA GLY A 427 -62.94 -16.89 -16.41
C GLY A 427 -64.11 -17.84 -16.66
N CYS A 428 -65.25 -17.32 -17.10
CA CYS A 428 -66.33 -18.17 -17.59
C CYS A 428 -66.15 -18.54 -19.08
N PRO A 429 -66.56 -19.76 -19.50
CA PRO A 429 -66.43 -20.23 -20.87
C PRO A 429 -67.43 -19.58 -21.84
N ASP A 430 -67.01 -19.48 -23.10
CA ASP A 430 -67.82 -19.16 -24.28
C ASP A 430 -67.46 -20.20 -25.34
N THR A 431 -68.25 -21.27 -25.38
CA THR A 431 -67.95 -22.51 -26.10
C THR A 431 -68.04 -22.32 -27.62
N ASP A 432 -68.89 -21.43 -28.12
CA ASP A 432 -69.07 -21.17 -29.55
C ASP A 432 -68.44 -19.86 -30.05
N GLY A 433 -67.95 -19.03 -29.14
CA GLY A 433 -67.17 -17.82 -29.42
C GLY A 433 -68.01 -16.67 -29.98
N ASP A 434 -69.30 -16.63 -29.67
CA ASP A 434 -70.22 -15.62 -30.21
C ASP A 434 -70.27 -14.30 -29.42
N GLY A 435 -69.56 -14.27 -28.29
CA GLY A 435 -69.50 -13.12 -27.40
C GLY A 435 -70.55 -13.11 -26.31
N VAL A 436 -71.21 -14.23 -26.03
CA VAL A 436 -72.08 -14.48 -24.86
C VAL A 436 -71.51 -15.65 -24.06
N GLU A 437 -71.22 -15.46 -22.77
CA GLU A 437 -70.77 -16.56 -21.90
C GLU A 437 -71.81 -17.70 -21.85
N ASP A 438 -71.38 -18.95 -21.76
CA ASP A 438 -72.23 -20.15 -21.78
C ASP A 438 -73.39 -20.10 -20.76
N SER A 439 -73.14 -19.47 -19.59
CA SER A 439 -74.15 -19.35 -18.53
C SER A 439 -75.31 -18.41 -18.91
N LYS A 440 -75.05 -17.48 -19.83
CA LYS A 440 -76.00 -16.49 -20.36
C LYS A 440 -76.39 -16.77 -21.81
N ASP A 441 -75.74 -17.75 -22.44
CA ASP A 441 -76.03 -18.21 -23.77
C ASP A 441 -77.11 -19.30 -23.73
N ARG A 442 -78.19 -19.06 -24.46
CA ARG A 442 -79.28 -20.01 -24.61
C ARG A 442 -78.95 -21.12 -25.62
N CYS A 443 -77.97 -20.89 -26.50
CA CYS A 443 -77.45 -21.79 -27.51
C CYS A 443 -75.92 -21.98 -27.44
N PRO A 444 -75.31 -22.43 -26.32
CA PRO A 444 -73.84 -22.39 -26.07
C PRO A 444 -72.92 -23.10 -27.09
N GLU A 445 -73.47 -23.85 -28.04
CA GLU A 445 -72.69 -24.58 -29.06
C GLU A 445 -72.91 -24.00 -30.47
N VAL A 446 -73.69 -22.92 -30.64
CA VAL A 446 -74.13 -22.40 -31.94
C VAL A 446 -74.06 -20.89 -31.98
N ALA A 447 -72.94 -20.39 -32.54
CA ALA A 447 -72.65 -18.97 -32.53
C ALA A 447 -73.82 -18.09 -33.02
N GLY A 448 -74.32 -17.26 -32.12
CA GLY A 448 -75.42 -16.35 -32.32
C GLY A 448 -75.01 -14.88 -32.21
N LYS A 449 -75.95 -14.06 -31.79
CA LYS A 449 -75.68 -12.65 -31.47
C LYS A 449 -76.13 -12.38 -30.04
N PRO A 450 -75.44 -11.49 -29.30
CA PRO A 450 -75.87 -11.08 -27.96
C PRO A 450 -77.30 -10.53 -27.89
N GLU A 451 -77.77 -9.89 -28.96
CA GLU A 451 -79.15 -9.41 -29.11
C GLU A 451 -80.22 -10.51 -29.02
N PHE A 452 -79.82 -11.79 -29.15
CA PHE A 452 -80.68 -12.96 -29.12
C PHE A 452 -80.24 -13.99 -28.07
N GLU A 453 -79.58 -13.55 -27.00
CA GLU A 453 -79.09 -14.44 -25.91
C GLU A 453 -78.22 -15.58 -26.45
N GLY A 454 -77.32 -15.26 -27.38
CA GLY A 454 -76.35 -16.20 -27.98
C GLY A 454 -76.91 -17.14 -29.06
N CYS A 455 -78.17 -16.96 -29.47
CA CYS A 455 -78.77 -17.73 -30.56
C CYS A 455 -78.79 -17.00 -31.92
N VAL A 456 -78.89 -17.75 -33.02
CA VAL A 456 -79.21 -17.20 -34.34
C VAL A 456 -80.64 -16.62 -34.39
N ASN A 457 -80.90 -15.65 -35.29
CA ASN A 457 -82.21 -14.99 -35.35
C ASN A 457 -83.38 -15.97 -35.51
N ALA A 458 -84.57 -15.59 -35.01
CA ALA A 458 -85.75 -16.47 -34.94
C ALA A 458 -86.19 -17.07 -36.30
N LYS A 459 -85.82 -16.43 -37.42
CA LYS A 459 -86.12 -16.89 -38.79
C LYS A 459 -85.12 -17.95 -39.24
N ALA A 460 -83.86 -17.84 -38.85
CA ALA A 460 -82.81 -18.83 -39.07
C ALA A 460 -83.03 -20.08 -38.19
N LEU A 461 -83.48 -19.91 -36.94
CA LEU A 461 -83.79 -21.02 -36.03
C LEU A 461 -84.88 -21.96 -36.60
N GLN A 462 -85.92 -21.44 -37.25
CA GLN A 462 -86.93 -22.28 -37.92
C GLN A 462 -86.38 -23.04 -39.13
N VAL A 463 -85.37 -22.51 -39.81
CA VAL A 463 -84.72 -23.18 -40.95
C VAL A 463 -83.78 -24.28 -40.46
N VAL A 464 -83.04 -24.03 -39.38
CA VAL A 464 -82.17 -25.00 -38.73
C VAL A 464 -82.98 -26.15 -38.13
N LEU A 465 -84.09 -25.87 -37.43
CA LEU A 465 -84.97 -26.91 -36.88
C LEU A 465 -85.58 -27.79 -37.97
N LYS A 466 -86.06 -27.20 -39.08
CA LYS A 466 -86.61 -27.97 -40.22
C LYS A 466 -85.53 -28.76 -40.96
N ALA A 467 -84.30 -28.25 -41.04
CA ALA A 467 -83.17 -28.96 -41.62
C ALA A 467 -82.72 -30.12 -40.73
N ALA A 468 -82.70 -29.92 -39.40
CA ALA A 468 -82.37 -30.94 -38.41
C ALA A 468 -83.41 -32.07 -38.38
N GLU A 469 -84.71 -31.76 -38.42
CA GLU A 469 -85.79 -32.75 -38.52
C GLU A 469 -85.69 -33.58 -39.81
N LYS A 470 -85.39 -32.92 -40.94
CA LYS A 470 -85.21 -33.60 -42.23
C LYS A 470 -83.96 -34.48 -42.23
N ARG A 471 -82.87 -34.02 -41.63
CA ARG A 471 -81.61 -34.75 -41.50
C ARG A 471 -81.76 -35.97 -40.60
N ALA A 472 -82.37 -35.82 -39.41
CA ALA A 472 -82.67 -36.92 -38.50
C ALA A 472 -83.56 -38.00 -39.15
N ARG A 473 -84.54 -37.59 -39.98
CA ARG A 473 -85.38 -38.53 -40.73
C ARG A 473 -84.60 -39.30 -41.80
N LEU A 474 -83.66 -38.63 -42.48
CA LEU A 474 -82.79 -39.24 -43.49
C LEU A 474 -81.76 -40.19 -42.87
N GLU A 475 -81.16 -39.79 -41.75
CA GLU A 475 -80.20 -40.61 -40.99
C GLU A 475 -80.89 -41.85 -40.39
N ALA A 476 -82.11 -41.73 -39.86
CA ALA A 476 -82.90 -42.86 -39.40
C ALA A 476 -83.27 -43.83 -40.55
N GLU A 477 -83.59 -43.30 -41.74
CA GLU A 477 -83.89 -44.12 -42.92
C GLU A 477 -82.63 -44.85 -43.46
N LEU A 478 -81.46 -44.19 -43.39
CA LEU A 478 -80.17 -44.78 -43.78
C LEU A 478 -79.75 -45.89 -42.79
N ALA A 479 -79.89 -45.64 -41.48
CA ALA A 479 -79.62 -46.60 -40.42
C ALA A 479 -80.55 -47.83 -40.50
N ALA A 480 -81.82 -47.64 -40.87
CA ALA A 480 -82.77 -48.72 -41.12
C ALA A 480 -82.40 -49.56 -42.35
N LYS A 481 -81.91 -48.93 -43.44
CA LYS A 481 -81.44 -49.65 -44.64
C LYS A 481 -80.13 -50.41 -44.41
N GLN A 482 -79.23 -49.92 -43.54
CA GLN A 482 -77.99 -50.60 -43.19
C GLN A 482 -78.21 -51.84 -42.30
N LYS A 483 -79.20 -51.81 -41.40
CA LYS A 483 -79.58 -52.99 -40.58
C LYS A 483 -80.25 -54.14 -41.36
N ALA A 484 -80.70 -53.89 -42.60
CA ALA A 484 -81.40 -54.88 -43.41
C ALA A 484 -80.51 -55.70 -44.37
N PHE A 485 -79.21 -55.40 -44.47
CA PHE A 485 -78.33 -56.01 -45.49
C PHE A 485 -77.49 -57.20 -45.00
N ILE A 486 -77.50 -57.55 -43.71
CA ILE A 486 -76.74 -58.69 -43.16
C ILE A 486 -77.57 -59.36 -42.04
N ASP A 487 -78.03 -60.60 -42.26
CA ASP A 487 -78.71 -61.44 -41.26
C ASP A 487 -77.66 -62.14 -40.35
N PRO A 488 -77.52 -61.74 -39.08
CA PRO A 488 -76.51 -62.28 -38.18
C PRO A 488 -76.76 -63.76 -37.77
N ALA A 489 -77.92 -64.33 -38.05
CA ALA A 489 -78.27 -65.71 -37.70
C ALA A 489 -77.79 -66.77 -38.73
N LYS A 490 -77.24 -66.36 -39.88
CA LYS A 490 -76.75 -67.26 -40.96
C LYS A 490 -75.24 -67.18 -41.21
N LEU A 491 -74.48 -66.63 -40.26
CA LEU A 491 -73.03 -66.43 -40.38
C LEU A 491 -72.23 -67.70 -40.04
N VAL A 492 -71.31 -68.13 -40.91
CA VAL A 492 -70.28 -69.14 -40.60
C VAL A 492 -68.95 -68.43 -40.40
N VAL A 493 -68.42 -68.43 -39.17
CA VAL A 493 -67.12 -67.83 -38.85
C VAL A 493 -66.01 -68.74 -39.37
N ASP A 494 -65.15 -68.23 -40.24
CA ASP A 494 -64.04 -68.97 -40.83
C ASP A 494 -62.82 -68.97 -39.89
N PHE A 495 -62.48 -67.82 -39.30
CA PHE A 495 -61.43 -67.72 -38.27
C PHE A 495 -61.65 -66.52 -37.35
N LYS A 496 -61.11 -66.62 -36.13
CA LYS A 496 -61.10 -65.56 -35.12
C LYS A 496 -59.70 -64.99 -34.96
N VAL A 497 -59.60 -63.68 -34.75
CA VAL A 497 -58.33 -63.00 -34.46
C VAL A 497 -58.23 -62.79 -32.95
N GLU A 498 -57.00 -62.56 -32.47
CA GLU A 498 -56.76 -62.19 -31.08
C GLU A 498 -57.61 -60.97 -30.68
N SER A 499 -58.23 -61.04 -29.50
CA SER A 499 -59.13 -60.00 -29.01
C SER A 499 -58.36 -58.75 -28.59
N ILE A 500 -58.92 -57.59 -28.93
CA ILE A 500 -58.30 -56.29 -28.64
C ILE A 500 -58.79 -55.83 -27.27
N VAL A 501 -57.88 -55.69 -26.31
CA VAL A 501 -58.22 -55.36 -24.92
C VAL A 501 -58.08 -53.86 -24.66
N PHE A 502 -59.03 -53.30 -23.92
CA PHE A 502 -59.10 -51.88 -23.62
C PHE A 502 -58.86 -51.59 -22.14
N ALA A 503 -58.30 -50.40 -21.88
CA ALA A 503 -58.21 -49.87 -20.53
C ALA A 503 -59.60 -49.62 -19.94
N THR A 504 -59.66 -49.52 -18.61
CA THR A 504 -60.90 -49.16 -17.91
C THR A 504 -61.42 -47.85 -18.47
N ASN A 505 -62.73 -47.84 -18.77
CA ASN A 505 -63.42 -46.67 -19.30
C ASN A 505 -62.80 -46.03 -20.56
N SER A 506 -62.20 -46.84 -21.43
CA SER A 506 -61.58 -46.35 -22.66
C SER A 506 -62.05 -47.11 -23.89
N SER A 507 -62.15 -46.40 -25.01
CA SER A 507 -62.27 -46.93 -26.38
C SER A 507 -60.99 -46.71 -27.20
N VAL A 508 -59.90 -46.26 -26.58
CA VAL A 508 -58.62 -46.02 -27.25
C VAL A 508 -57.89 -47.34 -27.48
N ILE A 509 -57.55 -47.64 -28.73
CA ILE A 509 -56.78 -48.84 -29.11
C ILE A 509 -55.32 -48.65 -28.69
N GLN A 510 -54.83 -49.54 -27.83
CA GLN A 510 -53.43 -49.54 -27.42
C GLN A 510 -52.51 -49.91 -28.59
N ASP A 511 -51.32 -49.32 -28.64
CA ASP A 511 -50.41 -49.45 -29.78
C ASP A 511 -50.03 -50.90 -30.12
N GLN A 512 -49.93 -51.77 -29.12
CA GLN A 512 -49.63 -53.19 -29.32
C GLN A 512 -50.69 -53.95 -30.14
N TYR A 513 -51.94 -53.48 -30.17
CA TYR A 513 -53.02 -54.12 -30.94
C TYR A 513 -53.19 -53.53 -32.34
N LYS A 514 -52.56 -52.38 -32.62
CA LYS A 514 -52.56 -51.79 -33.96
C LYS A 514 -51.86 -52.69 -34.98
N SER A 515 -50.79 -53.38 -34.58
CA SER A 515 -50.09 -54.36 -35.43
C SER A 515 -50.96 -55.57 -35.80
N ILE A 516 -51.85 -56.01 -34.88
CA ILE A 516 -52.82 -57.09 -35.13
C ILE A 516 -53.87 -56.63 -36.14
N LEU A 517 -54.38 -55.40 -36.00
CA LEU A 517 -55.32 -54.80 -36.95
C LEU A 517 -54.69 -54.57 -38.32
N ASP A 518 -53.44 -54.12 -38.38
CA ASP A 518 -52.68 -53.99 -39.63
C ASP A 518 -52.52 -55.34 -40.33
N GLY A 519 -52.17 -56.40 -39.60
CA GLY A 519 -52.12 -57.76 -40.14
C GLY A 519 -53.49 -58.25 -40.66
N LEU A 520 -54.58 -57.83 -40.03
CA LEU A 520 -55.93 -58.14 -40.50
C LEU A 520 -56.28 -57.40 -41.79
N VAL A 521 -55.85 -56.15 -41.95
CA VAL A 521 -55.98 -55.40 -43.20
C VAL A 521 -55.29 -56.15 -44.34
N ASP A 522 -54.07 -56.65 -44.13
CA ASP A 522 -53.35 -57.45 -45.13
C ASP A 522 -54.12 -58.71 -45.56
N VAL A 523 -54.77 -59.39 -44.62
CA VAL A 523 -55.60 -60.57 -44.91
C VAL A 523 -56.85 -60.18 -45.71
N LEU A 524 -57.50 -59.08 -45.36
CA LEU A 524 -58.71 -58.58 -46.05
C LEU A 524 -58.43 -58.05 -47.46
N VAL A 525 -57.24 -57.51 -47.69
CA VAL A 525 -56.75 -57.10 -49.02
C VAL A 525 -56.52 -58.32 -49.89
N LYS A 526 -55.86 -59.36 -49.36
CA LYS A 526 -55.60 -60.60 -50.10
C LYS A 526 -56.87 -61.42 -50.36
N ASN A 527 -57.91 -61.24 -49.55
CA ASN A 527 -59.15 -62.01 -49.64
C ASN A 527 -60.38 -61.07 -49.64
N PRO A 528 -60.79 -60.55 -50.82
CA PRO A 528 -61.85 -59.54 -50.92
C PRO A 528 -63.25 -60.03 -50.52
N THR A 529 -63.45 -61.35 -50.42
CA THR A 529 -64.74 -61.97 -50.07
C THR A 529 -65.02 -62.03 -48.57
N TYR A 530 -64.00 -61.86 -47.73
CA TYR A 530 -64.20 -61.86 -46.28
C TYR A 530 -64.88 -60.58 -45.81
N LYS A 531 -65.79 -60.73 -44.85
CA LYS A 531 -66.38 -59.66 -44.06
C LYS A 531 -65.94 -59.83 -42.61
N LEU A 532 -65.96 -58.72 -41.86
CA LEU A 532 -65.60 -58.71 -40.45
C LEU A 532 -66.81 -58.41 -39.59
N ARG A 533 -66.88 -59.09 -38.45
CA ARG A 533 -67.74 -58.73 -37.32
C ARG A 533 -66.86 -58.24 -36.19
N LEU A 534 -67.13 -57.01 -35.74
CA LEU A 534 -66.51 -56.37 -34.59
C LEU A 534 -67.53 -56.31 -33.46
N SER A 535 -67.31 -57.14 -32.44
CA SER A 535 -68.20 -57.25 -31.29
C SER A 535 -67.53 -56.64 -30.08
N GLY A 536 -68.04 -55.49 -29.63
CA GLY A 536 -67.54 -54.81 -28.44
C GLY A 536 -68.16 -55.35 -27.17
N HIS A 537 -67.33 -55.51 -26.14
CA HIS A 537 -67.73 -55.96 -24.80
C HIS A 537 -67.24 -55.00 -23.71
N ALA A 538 -67.97 -54.96 -22.60
CA ALA A 538 -67.64 -54.18 -21.42
C ALA A 538 -67.59 -55.07 -20.16
N ASP A 539 -66.89 -54.58 -19.13
CA ASP A 539 -66.98 -55.18 -17.79
C ASP A 539 -68.26 -54.71 -17.10
N SER A 540 -68.65 -55.36 -16.00
CA SER A 540 -69.94 -55.08 -15.35
C SER A 540 -69.93 -53.84 -14.45
N ARG A 541 -68.94 -52.96 -14.56
CA ARG A 541 -68.91 -51.71 -13.80
C ARG A 541 -69.51 -50.61 -14.66
N GLY A 542 -70.52 -49.95 -14.13
CA GLY A 542 -71.30 -48.95 -14.84
C GLY A 542 -72.73 -49.44 -15.09
N SER A 543 -73.56 -48.55 -15.63
CA SER A 543 -74.92 -48.94 -16.01
C SER A 543 -74.89 -49.77 -17.30
N GLN A 544 -75.87 -50.65 -17.48
CA GLN A 544 -76.00 -51.43 -18.71
C GLN A 544 -76.01 -50.54 -19.96
N ALA A 545 -76.78 -49.44 -19.95
CA ALA A 545 -76.84 -48.49 -21.06
C ALA A 545 -75.50 -47.80 -21.34
N TYR A 546 -74.72 -47.53 -20.29
CA TYR A 546 -73.36 -47.01 -20.43
C TYR A 546 -72.42 -48.05 -21.04
N ASN A 547 -72.48 -49.29 -20.54
CA ASN A 547 -71.65 -50.39 -21.01
C ASN A 547 -71.97 -50.78 -22.46
N GLU A 548 -73.23 -50.72 -22.87
CA GLU A 548 -73.65 -50.89 -24.27
C GLU A 548 -73.00 -49.81 -25.15
N LYS A 549 -73.15 -48.52 -24.81
CA LYS A 549 -72.53 -47.41 -25.56
C LYS A 549 -71.01 -47.50 -25.60
N LEU A 550 -70.37 -47.80 -24.48
CA LEU A 550 -68.91 -47.92 -24.40
C LEU A 550 -68.39 -49.11 -25.21
N SER A 551 -69.11 -50.22 -25.20
CA SER A 551 -68.78 -51.39 -26.00
C SER A 551 -68.92 -51.11 -27.50
N GLU A 552 -69.96 -50.39 -27.91
CA GLU A 552 -70.14 -49.95 -29.28
C GLU A 552 -69.05 -48.96 -29.69
N ALA A 553 -68.70 -48.01 -28.83
CA ALA A 553 -67.60 -47.07 -29.06
C ALA A 553 -66.25 -47.78 -29.27
N ARG A 554 -65.97 -48.86 -28.53
CA ARG A 554 -64.75 -49.67 -28.73
C ARG A 554 -64.74 -50.37 -30.09
N ALA A 555 -65.87 -50.95 -30.49
CA ALA A 555 -65.98 -51.61 -31.78
C ALA A 555 -65.93 -50.59 -32.94
N ASN A 556 -66.49 -49.39 -32.75
CA ASN A 556 -66.37 -48.28 -33.67
C ASN A 556 -64.94 -47.75 -33.76
N ALA A 557 -64.17 -47.69 -32.66
CA ALA A 557 -62.76 -47.31 -32.72
C ALA A 557 -61.95 -48.30 -33.60
N CYS A 558 -62.25 -49.60 -33.51
CA CYS A 558 -61.64 -50.61 -34.37
C CYS A 558 -62.11 -50.45 -35.84
N LEU A 559 -63.39 -50.14 -36.06
CA LEU A 559 -63.91 -49.82 -37.38
C LEU A 559 -63.16 -48.62 -37.97
N GLU A 560 -63.11 -47.49 -37.27
CA GLU A 560 -62.45 -46.26 -37.71
C GLU A 560 -60.99 -46.52 -38.06
N TYR A 561 -60.27 -47.29 -37.24
CA TYR A 561 -58.90 -47.69 -37.53
C TYR A 561 -58.79 -48.47 -38.86
N LEU A 562 -59.67 -49.45 -39.08
CA LEU A 562 -59.69 -50.24 -40.32
C LEU A 562 -60.11 -49.39 -41.55
N LEU A 563 -61.05 -48.46 -41.38
CA LEU A 563 -61.45 -47.52 -42.43
C LEU A 563 -60.29 -46.60 -42.82
N GLN A 564 -59.53 -46.10 -41.83
CA GLN A 564 -58.35 -45.27 -42.06
C GLN A 564 -57.27 -46.04 -42.84
N LYS A 565 -57.17 -47.35 -42.64
CA LYS A 565 -56.28 -48.25 -43.40
C LYS A 565 -56.86 -48.68 -44.75
N GLY A 566 -58.05 -48.18 -45.13
CA GLY A 566 -58.66 -48.35 -46.45
C GLY A 566 -59.64 -49.52 -46.57
N VAL A 567 -60.06 -50.15 -45.48
CA VAL A 567 -61.10 -51.20 -45.52
C VAL A 567 -62.46 -50.55 -45.77
N ASN A 568 -63.25 -51.12 -46.69
CA ASN A 568 -64.57 -50.57 -47.01
C ASN A 568 -65.58 -50.85 -45.88
N VAL A 569 -66.31 -49.82 -45.44
CA VAL A 569 -67.32 -49.91 -44.36
C VAL A 569 -68.37 -51.00 -44.61
N SER A 570 -68.73 -51.27 -45.88
CA SER A 570 -69.70 -52.32 -46.23
C SER A 570 -69.22 -53.75 -45.95
N ARG A 571 -67.92 -53.94 -45.67
CA ARG A 571 -67.32 -55.23 -45.31
C ARG A 571 -67.28 -55.47 -43.81
N ILE A 572 -67.71 -54.50 -42.99
CA ILE A 572 -67.58 -54.55 -41.54
C ILE A 572 -68.97 -54.40 -40.90
N VAL A 573 -69.27 -55.28 -39.95
CA VAL A 573 -70.44 -55.21 -39.10
C VAL A 573 -69.98 -54.88 -37.69
N VAL A 574 -70.54 -53.83 -37.11
CA VAL A 574 -70.25 -53.42 -35.74
C VAL A 574 -71.43 -53.75 -34.84
N GLN A 575 -71.12 -54.27 -33.65
CA GLN A 575 -72.10 -54.53 -32.61
C GLN A 575 -71.54 -54.21 -31.23
N GLY A 576 -72.24 -53.35 -30.48
CA GLY A 576 -72.04 -53.20 -29.04
C GLY A 576 -72.86 -54.24 -28.29
N LEU A 577 -72.22 -55.09 -27.50
CA LEU A 577 -72.87 -56.14 -26.71
C LEU A 577 -72.89 -55.80 -25.20
N GLY A 578 -72.29 -54.70 -24.79
CA GLY A 578 -72.17 -54.31 -23.39
C GLY A 578 -71.53 -55.41 -22.55
N GLU A 579 -72.08 -55.61 -21.36
CA GLU A 579 -71.64 -56.64 -20.41
C GLU A 579 -72.31 -58.01 -20.60
N SER A 580 -73.15 -58.16 -21.64
CA SER A 580 -74.04 -59.33 -21.81
C SER A 580 -73.32 -60.66 -22.08
N ILE A 581 -72.06 -60.61 -22.54
CA ILE A 581 -71.24 -61.80 -22.84
C ILE A 581 -69.83 -61.65 -22.22
N PRO A 582 -69.65 -61.99 -20.94
CA PRO A 582 -68.35 -61.90 -20.26
C PRO A 582 -67.42 -63.05 -20.67
N ALA A 583 -66.14 -62.76 -20.91
CA ALA A 583 -65.06 -63.74 -21.09
C ALA A 583 -64.31 -64.06 -19.79
N GLY A 584 -64.47 -63.26 -18.74
CA GLY A 584 -63.85 -63.45 -17.43
C GLY A 584 -64.78 -63.05 -16.28
N ASP A 585 -64.42 -63.42 -15.05
CA ASP A 585 -65.22 -63.09 -13.87
C ASP A 585 -65.17 -61.59 -13.57
N ASN A 586 -66.32 -60.93 -13.60
CA ASN A 586 -66.44 -59.50 -13.32
C ASN A 586 -66.12 -59.13 -11.86
N LYS A 587 -66.05 -60.11 -10.94
CA LYS A 587 -65.74 -59.84 -9.53
C LYS A 587 -64.28 -59.46 -9.31
N ASN A 588 -63.36 -59.91 -10.16
CA ASN A 588 -61.92 -59.61 -10.02
C ASN A 588 -61.39 -58.77 -11.19
N GLU A 589 -60.32 -58.00 -10.95
CA GLU A 589 -59.81 -57.06 -11.96
C GLU A 589 -59.22 -57.78 -13.18
N ALA A 590 -58.64 -58.96 -12.98
CA ALA A 590 -58.12 -59.76 -14.08
C ALA A 590 -59.24 -60.18 -15.06
N GLY A 591 -60.38 -60.64 -14.55
CA GLY A 591 -61.54 -61.01 -15.36
C GLY A 591 -62.24 -59.81 -15.99
N ARG A 592 -62.35 -58.69 -15.26
CA ARG A 592 -62.83 -57.42 -15.85
C ARG A 592 -61.95 -56.95 -17.00
N LYS A 593 -60.63 -57.09 -16.89
CA LYS A 593 -59.71 -56.76 -17.98
C LYS A 593 -59.98 -57.60 -19.23
N LEU A 594 -60.30 -58.89 -19.08
CA LEU A 594 -60.70 -59.75 -20.21
C LEU A 594 -62.08 -59.38 -20.79
N ASN A 595 -62.98 -58.82 -19.98
CA ASN A 595 -64.32 -58.40 -20.44
C ASN A 595 -64.27 -57.12 -21.27
N ARG A 596 -63.32 -56.22 -21.01
CA ARG A 596 -63.11 -55.00 -21.79
C ARG A 596 -62.38 -55.30 -23.10
N ARG A 597 -63.08 -55.90 -24.07
CA ARG A 597 -62.47 -56.33 -25.33
C ARG A 597 -63.34 -56.04 -26.55
N VAL A 598 -62.73 -56.09 -27.72
CA VAL A 598 -63.40 -56.28 -29.00
C VAL A 598 -63.00 -57.62 -29.57
N GLU A 599 -63.99 -58.45 -29.87
CA GLU A 599 -63.81 -59.68 -30.63
C GLU A 599 -63.90 -59.39 -32.12
N VAL A 600 -62.93 -59.94 -32.87
CA VAL A 600 -62.81 -59.73 -34.30
C VAL A 600 -62.92 -61.06 -35.01
N GLU A 601 -63.99 -61.22 -35.78
CA GLU A 601 -64.31 -62.46 -36.47
C GLU A 601 -64.43 -62.23 -37.97
N ALA A 602 -63.72 -63.05 -38.74
CA ALA A 602 -63.80 -63.02 -40.19
C ALA A 602 -64.72 -64.14 -40.70
N PHE A 603 -65.60 -63.79 -41.63
CA PHE A 603 -66.57 -64.72 -42.21
C PHE A 603 -66.75 -64.44 -43.71
N ARG A 604 -67.19 -65.45 -44.45
CA ARG A 604 -67.68 -65.30 -45.83
C ARG A 604 -69.19 -65.43 -45.85
N GLN A 605 -69.84 -64.66 -46.73
CA GLN A 605 -71.26 -64.81 -47.05
C GLN A 605 -71.44 -65.60 -48.33
#